data_AF-A0A507E266-F1
#
_entry.id   AF-A0A507E266-F1
#
_cell.length_a   1.000
_cell.length_b   1.000
_cell.length_c   1.000
_cell.angle_alpha   90.00
_cell.angle_beta   90.00
_cell.angle_gamma   90.00
#
_symmetry.space_group_name_H-M   'P 1'
#
loop_
_entity.id
_entity.type
_entity.pdbx_description
1 polymer ?
#
loop_
_entity_poly.entity_id
_entity_poly.type
_entity_poly.pdbx_seq_one_letter_code
_entity_poly.pdbx_strand_id
1 'polypeptide(L)'
;MPAKGLGARLTTLKTISLTKLRTLGPSPTAGSFDRNFQIDKPARFSFRAFQVLVAFASWFFIGRLHNEELIQSHGLWPAVQYLWFLAICSPILSAVLVGQYFFSCLNKSWSSLKVLTLELICDAITFLFWLICIGYIGSQMGTDCKPGNGISQCTNFNWVLAWGGFSIIFWFMSFVWDIQGFMKGVWGWGGERLNDREVDAEIRRMSRNQSRGSRWN
;
A
#
# COMPACT_ATOMS: atom_id res chain seq x y z
N MET A 1 -54.17 -29.06 25.04
CA MET A 1 -52.70 -29.19 24.93
C MET A 1 -52.07 -28.25 25.95
N PRO A 2 -51.28 -28.73 26.93
CA PRO A 2 -50.78 -27.88 28.01
C PRO A 2 -49.71 -26.92 27.48
N ALA A 3 -49.85 -25.64 27.83
CA ALA A 3 -48.92 -24.58 27.50
C ALA A 3 -47.55 -24.89 28.15
N LYS A 4 -46.53 -25.17 27.31
CA LYS A 4 -45.15 -25.28 27.77
C LYS A 4 -44.76 -23.96 28.42
N GLY A 5 -44.55 -24.00 29.74
CA GLY A 5 -44.36 -22.84 30.59
C GLY A 5 -43.21 -21.94 30.13
N LEU A 6 -43.38 -20.63 30.39
CA LEU A 6 -42.44 -19.54 30.09
C LEU A 6 -40.97 -19.89 30.44
N GLY A 7 -40.75 -20.67 31.50
CA GLY A 7 -39.43 -21.16 31.93
C GLY A 7 -38.70 -22.00 30.89
N ALA A 8 -39.39 -22.87 30.15
CA ALA A 8 -38.78 -23.70 29.11
C ALA A 8 -38.34 -22.87 27.88
N ARG A 9 -39.08 -21.80 27.57
CA ARG A 9 -38.76 -20.82 26.51
C ARG A 9 -37.59 -19.91 26.90
N LEU A 10 -37.51 -19.50 28.16
CA LEU A 10 -36.39 -18.72 28.69
C LEU A 10 -35.09 -19.54 28.70
N THR A 11 -35.15 -20.82 29.05
CA THR A 11 -33.96 -21.68 28.96
C THR A 11 -33.50 -21.88 27.52
N THR A 12 -34.40 -22.11 26.56
CA THR A 12 -34.04 -22.25 25.13
C THR A 12 -33.50 -20.95 24.52
N LEU A 13 -34.06 -19.79 24.88
CA LEU A 13 -33.54 -18.49 24.45
C LEU A 13 -32.13 -18.22 25.01
N LYS A 14 -31.87 -18.61 26.26
CA LYS A 14 -30.55 -18.48 26.88
C LYS A 14 -29.53 -19.40 26.19
N THR A 15 -29.89 -20.66 25.89
CA THR A 15 -29.02 -21.57 25.12
C THR A 15 -28.79 -21.08 23.70
N ILE A 16 -29.82 -20.63 22.96
CA ILE A 16 -29.66 -20.14 21.59
C ILE A 16 -28.77 -18.88 21.53
N SER A 17 -28.87 -17.98 22.52
CA SER A 17 -27.99 -16.81 22.59
C SER A 17 -26.53 -17.19 22.88
N LEU A 18 -26.29 -18.19 23.73
CA LEU A 18 -24.95 -18.68 24.07
C LEU A 18 -24.31 -19.44 22.90
N THR A 19 -25.08 -20.23 22.15
CA THR A 19 -24.55 -20.97 20.99
C THR A 19 -24.24 -20.04 19.81
N LYS A 20 -24.99 -18.95 19.63
CA LYS A 20 -24.71 -17.93 18.59
C LYS A 20 -23.58 -16.96 18.98
N LEU A 21 -23.39 -16.69 20.28
CA LEU A 21 -22.16 -16.03 20.74
C LEU A 21 -20.93 -16.93 20.59
N ARG A 22 -21.10 -18.25 20.57
CA ARG A 22 -20.01 -19.20 20.28
C ARG A 22 -19.60 -19.26 18.81
N THR A 23 -20.42 -18.72 17.90
CA THR A 23 -20.07 -18.52 16.48
C THR A 23 -19.42 -17.16 16.20
N LEU A 24 -19.43 -16.24 17.16
CA LEU A 24 -18.43 -15.18 17.21
C LEU A 24 -17.15 -15.88 17.68
N GLY A 25 -16.24 -16.12 16.73
CA GLY A 25 -14.94 -16.71 17.04
C GLY A 25 -14.29 -15.97 18.23
N PRO A 26 -13.41 -16.64 18.98
CA PRO A 26 -12.73 -16.01 20.10
C PRO A 26 -12.15 -14.66 19.66
N SER A 27 -12.24 -13.65 20.54
CA SER A 27 -11.47 -12.41 20.38
C SER A 27 -10.06 -12.80 19.94
N PRO A 28 -9.53 -12.24 18.84
CA PRO A 28 -8.29 -12.71 18.24
C PRO A 28 -7.22 -12.75 19.32
N THR A 29 -6.84 -13.95 19.73
CA THR A 29 -5.78 -14.15 20.71
C THR A 29 -4.48 -13.71 20.07
N ALA A 30 -3.56 -13.12 20.85
CA ALA A 30 -2.19 -12.91 20.41
C ALA A 30 -1.68 -14.26 19.84
N GLY A 31 -1.46 -14.33 18.52
CA GLY A 31 -1.10 -15.56 17.80
C GLY A 31 -2.14 -16.15 16.82
N SER A 32 -3.41 -15.71 16.79
CA SER A 32 -4.38 -16.19 15.78
C SER A 32 -4.17 -15.50 14.43
N PHE A 33 -3.74 -16.20 13.37
CA PHE A 33 -3.52 -15.60 12.04
C PHE A 33 -4.82 -15.06 11.43
N ASP A 34 -4.91 -13.74 11.19
CA ASP A 34 -6.03 -13.11 10.49
C ASP A 34 -5.60 -12.69 9.07
N ARG A 35 -6.43 -13.03 8.08
CA ARG A 35 -6.20 -12.70 6.67
C ARG A 35 -6.75 -11.33 6.31
N ASN A 36 -7.67 -10.80 7.11
CA ASN A 36 -8.34 -9.52 6.90
C ASN A 36 -8.04 -8.60 8.09
N PHE A 37 -7.35 -7.51 7.82
CA PHE A 37 -6.99 -6.50 8.82
C PHE A 37 -7.16 -5.12 8.21
N GLN A 38 -7.41 -4.12 9.05
CA GLN A 38 -7.61 -2.76 8.58
C GLN A 38 -6.31 -2.18 8.03
N ILE A 39 -6.43 -1.57 6.85
CA ILE A 39 -5.38 -0.86 6.15
C ILE A 39 -5.66 0.65 6.24
N ASP A 40 -4.65 1.45 6.56
CA ASP A 40 -4.76 2.92 6.59
C ASP A 40 -4.79 3.49 5.16
N LYS A 41 -5.99 3.58 4.58
CA LYS A 41 -6.22 4.06 3.21
C LYS A 41 -5.82 5.54 3.02
N PRO A 42 -6.15 6.49 3.92
CA PRO A 42 -5.75 7.89 3.78
C PRO A 42 -4.24 8.10 3.69
N ALA A 43 -3.47 7.48 4.59
CA ALA A 43 -2.02 7.64 4.58
C ALA A 43 -1.41 7.10 3.27
N ARG A 44 -1.88 5.92 2.82
CA ARG A 44 -1.47 5.33 1.54
C ARG A 44 -1.78 6.25 0.38
N PHE A 45 -3.00 6.80 0.32
CA PHE A 45 -3.40 7.73 -0.74
C PHE A 45 -2.45 8.94 -0.81
N SER A 46 -2.11 9.54 0.33
CA SER A 46 -1.17 10.65 0.40
C SER A 46 0.23 10.27 -0.10
N PHE A 47 0.79 9.14 0.34
CA PHE A 47 2.11 8.67 -0.12
C PHE A 47 2.14 8.42 -1.62
N ARG A 48 1.10 7.80 -2.16
CA ARG A 48 0.98 7.52 -3.59
C ARG A 48 0.84 8.82 -4.40
N ALA A 49 0.13 9.81 -3.89
CA ALA A 49 0.07 11.14 -4.52
C ALA A 49 1.46 11.80 -4.59
N PHE A 50 2.26 11.72 -3.53
CA PHE A 50 3.65 12.22 -3.55
C PHE A 50 4.53 11.46 -4.54
N GLN A 51 4.43 10.13 -4.60
CA GLN A 51 5.15 9.32 -5.60
C GLN A 51 4.82 9.74 -7.03
N VAL A 52 3.53 10.00 -7.32
CA VAL A 52 3.09 10.49 -8.63
C VAL A 52 3.71 11.85 -8.95
N LEU A 53 3.67 12.81 -8.02
CA LEU A 53 4.25 14.15 -8.20
C LEU A 53 5.75 14.10 -8.48
N VAL A 54 6.49 13.30 -7.70
CA VAL A 54 7.94 13.13 -7.87
C VAL A 54 8.26 12.40 -9.17
N ALA A 55 7.45 11.44 -9.59
CA ALA A 55 7.62 10.77 -10.88
C ALA A 55 7.39 11.71 -12.07
N PHE A 56 6.41 12.62 -12.00
CA PHE A 56 6.21 13.66 -13.02
C PHE A 56 7.40 14.62 -13.11
N ALA A 57 7.92 15.07 -11.96
CA ALA A 57 9.12 15.89 -11.94
C ALA A 57 10.33 15.15 -12.52
N SER A 58 10.53 13.89 -12.13
CA SER A 58 11.58 13.02 -12.67
C SER A 58 11.45 12.87 -14.19
N TRP A 59 10.25 12.57 -14.69
CA TRP A 59 9.98 12.46 -16.14
C TRP A 59 10.36 13.73 -16.90
N PHE A 60 10.01 14.90 -16.37
CA PHE A 60 10.33 16.19 -16.99
C PHE A 60 11.85 16.41 -17.09
N PHE A 61 12.60 16.19 -16.01
CA PHE A 61 14.05 16.40 -16.01
C PHE A 61 14.80 15.33 -16.80
N ILE A 62 14.38 14.07 -16.72
CA ILE A 62 14.95 12.98 -17.53
C ILE A 62 14.70 13.25 -19.02
N GLY A 63 13.50 13.72 -19.40
CA GLY A 63 13.19 14.09 -20.78
C GLY A 63 14.10 15.19 -21.33
N ARG A 64 14.61 16.09 -20.48
CA ARG A 64 15.56 17.13 -20.89
C ARG A 64 16.98 16.61 -21.16
N LEU A 65 17.34 15.42 -20.68
CA LEU A 65 18.64 14.80 -20.96
C LEU A 65 18.77 14.29 -22.40
N HIS A 66 17.69 14.23 -23.19
CA HIS A 66 17.73 13.64 -24.54
C HIS A 66 18.75 14.30 -25.48
N ASN A 67 18.97 15.61 -25.30
CA ASN A 67 19.83 16.41 -26.18
C ASN A 67 21.21 16.70 -25.59
N GLU A 68 21.59 16.04 -24.48
CA GLU A 68 22.89 16.29 -23.85
C GLU A 68 24.00 15.37 -24.40
N GLU A 69 24.99 15.98 -25.04
CA GLU A 69 26.19 15.30 -25.56
C GLU A 69 26.95 14.53 -24.47
N LEU A 70 26.91 15.02 -23.23
CA LEU A 70 27.56 14.39 -22.08
C LEU A 70 27.02 12.97 -21.83
N ILE A 71 25.70 12.77 -21.96
CA ILE A 71 25.06 11.46 -21.79
C ILE A 71 25.44 10.49 -22.91
N GLN A 72 25.58 11.00 -24.14
CA GLN A 72 25.97 10.19 -25.29
C GLN A 72 27.43 9.75 -25.20
N SER A 73 28.33 10.65 -24.79
CA SER A 73 29.76 10.36 -24.64
C SER A 73 30.06 9.23 -23.65
N HIS A 74 29.23 9.09 -22.62
CA HIS A 74 29.35 8.06 -21.58
C HIS A 74 28.52 6.79 -21.88
N GLY A 75 27.82 6.73 -23.01
CA GLY A 75 26.99 5.57 -23.37
C GLY A 75 25.82 5.31 -22.40
N LEU A 76 25.35 6.35 -21.69
CA LEU A 76 24.32 6.22 -20.64
C LEU A 76 22.89 6.22 -21.19
N TRP A 77 22.74 6.33 -22.51
CA TRP A 77 21.45 6.41 -23.17
C TRP A 77 20.48 5.28 -22.80
N PRO A 78 20.89 4.00 -22.71
CA PRO A 78 20.00 2.94 -22.27
C PRO A 78 19.47 3.16 -20.85
N ALA A 79 20.34 3.57 -19.90
CA ALA A 79 19.95 3.80 -18.52
C ALA A 79 18.98 5.00 -18.39
N VAL A 80 19.20 6.06 -19.17
CA VAL A 80 18.30 7.23 -19.25
C VAL A 80 16.94 6.81 -19.81
N GLN A 81 16.89 5.98 -20.85
CA GLN A 81 15.65 5.44 -21.40
C GLN A 81 14.89 4.58 -20.37
N TYR A 82 15.59 3.74 -19.63
CA TYR A 82 14.97 2.95 -18.55
C TYR A 82 14.40 3.83 -17.44
N LEU A 83 15.12 4.88 -17.02
CA LEU A 83 14.61 5.84 -16.03
C LEU A 83 13.40 6.60 -16.55
N TRP A 84 13.41 6.98 -17.82
CA TRP A 84 12.28 7.66 -18.44
C TRP A 84 11.04 6.77 -18.47
N PHE A 85 11.21 5.50 -18.86
CA PHE A 85 10.15 4.49 -18.81
C PHE A 85 9.64 4.29 -17.36
N LEU A 86 10.56 4.18 -16.40
CA LEU A 86 10.22 4.01 -14.99
C LEU A 86 9.46 5.21 -14.43
N ALA A 87 9.80 6.42 -14.86
CA ALA A 87 9.09 7.65 -14.48
C ALA A 87 7.65 7.71 -15.02
N ILE A 88 7.37 7.08 -16.17
CA ILE A 88 6.01 6.95 -16.73
C ILE A 88 5.24 5.80 -16.08
N CYS A 89 5.89 4.67 -15.83
CA CYS A 89 5.22 3.51 -15.25
C CYS A 89 4.91 3.68 -13.76
N SER A 90 5.77 4.39 -13.02
CA SER A 90 5.59 4.68 -11.58
C SER A 90 4.22 5.29 -11.23
N PRO A 91 3.73 6.36 -11.91
CA PRO A 91 2.42 6.92 -11.62
C PRO A 91 1.27 6.01 -12.05
N ILE A 92 1.42 5.24 -13.13
CA ILE A 92 0.42 4.25 -13.56
C ILE A 92 0.28 3.17 -12.48
N LEU A 93 1.41 2.63 -12.01
CA LEU A 93 1.43 1.63 -10.95
C LEU A 93 0.81 2.20 -9.66
N SER A 94 1.18 3.41 -9.27
CA SER A 94 0.62 4.08 -8.09
C SER A 94 -0.90 4.26 -8.21
N ALA A 95 -1.40 4.64 -9.39
CA ALA A 95 -2.82 4.79 -9.65
C ALA A 95 -3.57 3.44 -9.59
N VAL A 96 -2.97 2.35 -10.08
CA VAL A 96 -3.56 1.00 -10.00
C VAL A 96 -3.62 0.51 -8.55
N LEU A 97 -2.53 0.69 -7.79
CA LEU A 97 -2.44 0.28 -6.37
C LEU A 97 -3.39 1.08 -5.47
N VAL A 98 -3.72 2.33 -5.83
CA VAL A 98 -4.78 3.09 -5.15
C VAL A 98 -6.16 2.72 -5.67
N GLY A 99 -6.30 2.55 -6.99
CA GLY A 99 -7.57 2.27 -7.67
C GLY A 99 -8.25 1.01 -7.18
N GLN A 100 -7.48 -0.04 -6.86
CA GLN A 100 -8.00 -1.31 -6.33
C GLN A 100 -8.89 -1.13 -5.07
N TYR A 101 -8.67 -0.08 -4.27
CA TYR A 101 -9.50 0.21 -3.08
C TYR A 101 -10.90 0.72 -3.40
N PHE A 102 -11.12 1.27 -4.61
CA PHE A 102 -12.40 1.82 -5.04
C PHE A 102 -13.26 0.79 -5.82
N PHE A 103 -12.64 -0.26 -6.36
CA PHE A 103 -13.34 -1.30 -7.09
C PHE A 103 -13.95 -2.34 -6.15
N SER A 104 -15.26 -2.20 -5.89
CA SER A 104 -16.04 -3.10 -5.01
C SER A 104 -15.92 -4.59 -5.34
N CYS A 105 -15.70 -4.96 -6.61
CA CYS A 105 -15.52 -6.36 -7.02
C CYS A 105 -14.18 -6.95 -6.57
N LEU A 106 -13.12 -6.13 -6.52
CA LEU A 106 -11.80 -6.55 -6.06
C LEU A 106 -11.72 -6.57 -4.53
N ASN A 107 -12.30 -5.56 -3.87
CA ASN A 107 -12.28 -5.45 -2.42
C ASN A 107 -13.05 -6.57 -1.70
N LYS A 108 -14.08 -7.16 -2.33
CA LYS A 108 -14.83 -8.30 -1.76
C LYS A 108 -14.15 -9.66 -1.94
N SER A 109 -13.26 -9.80 -2.92
CA SER A 109 -12.64 -11.08 -3.28
C SER A 109 -11.19 -11.21 -2.78
N TRP A 110 -10.53 -10.08 -2.50
CA TRP A 110 -9.15 -10.05 -2.04
C TRP A 110 -9.08 -9.83 -0.53
N SER A 111 -8.40 -10.75 0.16
CA SER A 111 -8.03 -10.54 1.57
C SER A 111 -7.00 -9.42 1.70
N SER A 112 -7.05 -8.62 2.76
CA SER A 112 -6.09 -7.53 3.05
C SER A 112 -4.63 -7.97 2.91
N LEU A 113 -4.32 -9.21 3.31
CA LEU A 113 -2.99 -9.81 3.15
C LEU A 113 -2.51 -9.87 1.70
N LYS A 114 -3.38 -10.24 0.76
CA LYS A 114 -3.04 -10.37 -0.67
C LYS A 114 -2.79 -9.01 -1.30
N VAL A 115 -3.65 -8.04 -0.99
CA VAL A 115 -3.51 -6.65 -1.43
C VAL A 115 -2.18 -6.08 -0.97
N LEU A 116 -1.89 -6.23 0.33
CA LEU A 116 -0.66 -5.72 0.91
C LEU A 116 0.60 -6.44 0.40
N THR A 117 0.53 -7.75 0.16
CA THR A 117 1.64 -8.51 -0.44
C THR A 117 1.94 -8.03 -1.86
N LEU A 118 0.88 -7.75 -2.65
CA LEU A 118 1.04 -7.20 -4.00
C LEU A 118 1.70 -5.82 -3.95
N GLU A 119 1.21 -4.93 -3.08
CA GLU A 119 1.79 -3.58 -2.88
C GLU A 119 3.26 -3.66 -2.49
N LEU A 120 3.61 -4.54 -1.54
CA LEU A 120 4.98 -4.73 -1.07
C LEU A 120 5.92 -5.21 -2.19
N ILE A 121 5.47 -6.15 -3.03
CA ILE A 121 6.25 -6.63 -4.18
C ILE A 121 6.44 -5.52 -5.21
N CYS A 122 5.36 -4.80 -5.55
CA CYS A 122 5.41 -3.69 -6.49
C CYS A 122 6.34 -2.56 -6.02
N ASP A 123 6.27 -2.21 -4.73
CA ASP A 123 7.10 -1.18 -4.12
C ASP A 123 8.56 -1.58 -4.10
N ALA A 124 8.86 -2.82 -3.68
CA ALA A 124 10.23 -3.35 -3.65
C ALA A 124 10.86 -3.36 -5.04
N ILE A 125 10.15 -3.86 -6.05
CA ILE A 125 10.64 -3.92 -7.42
C ILE A 125 10.90 -2.51 -7.96
N THR A 126 9.96 -1.58 -7.76
CA THR A 126 10.08 -0.21 -8.27
C THR A 126 11.22 0.54 -7.57
N PHE A 127 11.35 0.39 -6.25
CA PHE A 127 12.47 0.91 -5.47
C PHE A 127 13.82 0.40 -6.01
N LEU A 128 13.96 -0.91 -6.22
CA LEU A 128 15.21 -1.50 -6.72
C LEU A 128 15.56 -1.00 -8.12
N PHE A 129 14.59 -0.88 -9.03
CA PHE A 129 14.85 -0.33 -10.37
C PHE A 129 15.33 1.12 -10.32
N TRP A 130 14.69 1.96 -9.50
CA TRP A 130 15.15 3.34 -9.30
C TRP A 130 16.57 3.38 -8.73
N LEU A 131 16.85 2.57 -7.71
CA LEU A 131 18.15 2.51 -7.06
C LEU A 131 19.27 2.07 -8.02
N ILE A 132 19.05 1.00 -8.80
CA ILE A 132 20.03 0.47 -9.74
C ILE A 132 20.31 1.49 -10.85
N CYS A 133 19.27 2.06 -11.46
CA CYS A 133 19.45 2.96 -12.60
C CYS A 133 20.11 4.29 -12.19
N ILE A 134 19.66 4.90 -11.08
CA ILE A 134 20.28 6.13 -10.57
C ILE A 134 21.68 5.85 -10.04
N GLY A 135 21.90 4.73 -9.36
CA GLY A 135 23.23 4.34 -8.88
C GLY A 135 24.23 4.13 -10.01
N TYR A 136 23.81 3.49 -11.11
CA TYR A 136 24.63 3.32 -12.30
C TYR A 136 24.96 4.66 -12.98
N ILE A 137 23.97 5.53 -13.18
CA ILE A 137 24.20 6.84 -13.79
C ILE A 137 25.08 7.73 -12.91
N GLY A 138 24.85 7.72 -11.59
CA GLY A 138 25.64 8.47 -10.63
C GLY A 138 27.10 8.02 -10.56
N SER A 139 27.37 6.71 -10.67
CA SER A 139 28.75 6.19 -10.63
C SER A 139 29.55 6.56 -11.87
N GLN A 140 28.90 6.62 -13.04
CA GLN A 140 29.55 6.94 -14.31
C GLN A 140 29.84 8.44 -14.47
N MET A 141 29.03 9.32 -13.86
CA MET A 141 29.13 10.78 -14.04
C MET A 141 29.70 11.51 -12.82
N GLY A 142 29.97 10.78 -11.72
CA GLY A 142 30.44 11.35 -10.46
C GLY A 142 31.81 12.03 -10.53
N THR A 143 32.63 11.71 -11.53
CA THR A 143 33.94 12.34 -11.75
C THR A 143 33.84 13.64 -12.55
N ASP A 144 32.88 13.70 -13.48
CA ASP A 144 32.80 14.73 -14.52
C ASP A 144 31.90 15.89 -14.07
N CYS A 145 30.83 15.58 -13.34
CA CYS A 145 29.92 16.57 -12.75
C CYS A 145 30.12 16.67 -11.23
N LYS A 146 31.24 17.27 -10.82
CA LYS A 146 31.51 17.56 -9.41
C LYS A 146 30.57 18.66 -8.87
N PRO A 147 30.11 18.55 -7.60
CA PRO A 147 29.32 19.60 -6.97
C PRO A 147 30.12 20.91 -6.92
N GLY A 148 29.58 21.97 -7.53
CA GLY A 148 30.19 23.30 -7.58
C GLY A 148 30.82 23.69 -8.92
N ASN A 149 31.01 22.76 -9.86
CA ASN A 149 31.41 23.10 -11.23
C ASN A 149 30.17 23.51 -12.03
N GLY A 150 30.00 24.83 -12.21
CA GLY A 150 28.86 25.48 -12.86
C GLY A 150 28.78 25.29 -14.39
N ILE A 151 29.17 24.12 -14.91
CA ILE A 151 28.93 23.78 -16.31
C ILE A 151 27.42 23.54 -16.45
N SER A 152 26.76 24.29 -17.33
CA SER A 152 25.31 24.23 -17.54
C SER A 152 24.81 22.81 -17.82
N GLN A 153 25.61 21.98 -18.50
CA GLN A 153 25.34 20.57 -18.79
C GLN A 153 25.25 19.69 -17.53
N CYS A 154 25.99 20.00 -16.46
CA CYS A 154 25.88 19.27 -15.19
C CYS A 154 24.63 19.66 -14.38
N THR A 155 23.97 20.76 -14.72
CA THR A 155 22.80 21.25 -13.96
C THR A 155 21.60 20.33 -14.15
N ASN A 156 21.27 19.96 -15.39
CA ASN A 156 20.16 19.03 -15.65
C ASN A 156 20.45 17.64 -15.09
N PHE A 157 21.69 17.18 -15.23
CA PHE A 157 22.16 15.95 -14.62
C PHE A 157 21.95 15.91 -13.10
N ASN A 158 22.37 16.97 -12.40
CA ASN A 158 22.17 17.09 -10.95
C ASN A 158 20.69 17.10 -10.57
N TRP A 159 19.83 17.74 -11.37
CA TRP A 159 18.38 17.67 -11.16
C TRP A 159 17.83 16.27 -11.36
N VAL A 160 18.31 15.51 -12.35
CA VAL A 160 17.90 14.11 -12.54
C VAL A 160 18.34 13.24 -11.36
N LEU A 161 19.55 13.42 -10.84
CA LEU A 161 19.99 12.74 -9.63
C LEU A 161 19.14 13.13 -8.40
N ALA A 162 18.80 14.41 -8.25
CA ALA A 162 17.98 14.89 -7.13
C ALA A 162 16.56 14.30 -7.18
N TRP A 163 15.88 14.41 -8.32
CA TRP A 163 14.52 13.89 -8.49
C TRP A 163 14.46 12.36 -8.50
N GLY A 164 15.47 11.70 -9.09
CA GLY A 164 15.64 10.25 -8.98
C GLY A 164 15.90 9.80 -7.54
N GLY A 165 16.71 10.55 -6.79
CA GLY A 165 16.94 10.33 -5.36
C GLY A 165 15.67 10.48 -4.53
N PHE A 166 14.86 11.50 -4.80
CA PHE A 166 13.53 11.63 -4.17
C PHE A 166 12.65 10.43 -4.52
N SER A 167 12.61 9.98 -5.77
CA SER A 167 11.87 8.77 -6.16
C SER A 167 12.31 7.56 -5.31
N ILE A 168 13.62 7.32 -5.17
CA ILE A 168 14.14 6.23 -4.32
C ILE A 168 13.63 6.36 -2.89
N ILE A 169 13.69 7.55 -2.29
CA ILE A 169 13.24 7.79 -0.91
C ILE A 169 11.74 7.51 -0.76
N PHE A 170 10.89 8.04 -1.65
CA PHE A 170 9.45 7.86 -1.55
C PHE A 170 8.99 6.42 -1.80
N TRP A 171 9.66 5.69 -2.71
CA TRP A 171 9.40 4.26 -2.90
C TRP A 171 9.89 3.44 -1.70
N PHE A 172 11.06 3.77 -1.14
CA PHE A 172 11.57 3.13 0.07
C PHE A 172 10.66 3.33 1.28
N MET A 173 10.19 4.57 1.51
CA MET A 173 9.29 4.88 2.62
C MET A 173 7.95 4.14 2.49
N SER A 174 7.44 3.99 1.27
CA SER A 174 6.23 3.20 1.00
C SER A 174 6.46 1.71 1.28
N PHE A 175 7.59 1.16 0.82
CA PHE A 175 7.97 -0.21 1.12
C PHE A 175 8.10 -0.49 2.64
N VAL A 176 8.74 0.41 3.38
CA VAL A 176 8.84 0.32 4.85
C VAL A 176 7.47 0.39 5.51
N TRP A 177 6.59 1.28 5.04
CA TRP A 177 5.22 1.37 5.54
C TRP A 177 4.45 0.08 5.28
N ASP A 178 4.61 -0.53 4.12
CA ASP A 178 3.97 -1.81 3.78
C ASP A 178 4.46 -2.95 4.66
N ILE A 179 5.77 -3.03 4.93
CA ILE A 179 6.31 -3.98 5.91
C ILE A 179 5.69 -3.74 7.29
N GLN A 180 5.62 -2.49 7.76
CA GLN A 180 5.02 -2.19 9.06
C GLN A 180 3.55 -2.59 9.12
N GLY A 181 2.78 -2.30 8.07
CA GLY A 181 1.38 -2.72 7.94
C GLY A 181 1.24 -4.24 7.95
N PHE A 182 2.17 -4.95 7.28
CA PHE A 182 2.17 -6.40 7.20
C PHE A 182 2.47 -7.01 8.57
N MET A 183 3.46 -6.45 9.26
CA MET A 183 3.84 -6.91 10.59
C MET A 183 2.73 -6.65 11.63
N LYS A 184 2.06 -5.51 11.56
CA LYS A 184 0.90 -5.18 12.42
C LYS A 184 -0.28 -6.12 12.13
N GLY A 185 -0.60 -6.34 10.85
CA GLY A 185 -1.72 -7.19 10.43
C GLY A 185 -1.52 -8.67 10.76
N VAL A 186 -0.38 -9.25 10.37
CA VAL A 186 -0.10 -10.68 10.50
C VAL A 186 0.28 -11.05 11.94
N TRP A 187 1.23 -10.34 12.53
CA TRP A 187 1.82 -10.70 13.82
C TRP A 187 1.26 -9.91 15.01
N GLY A 188 0.38 -8.93 14.79
CA GLY A 188 -0.12 -8.08 15.87
C GLY A 188 1.00 -7.25 16.52
N TRP A 189 2.06 -6.96 15.76
CA TRP A 189 3.23 -6.26 16.27
C TRP A 189 2.84 -4.87 16.79
N GLY A 190 3.26 -4.53 18.01
CA GLY A 190 2.90 -3.26 18.66
C GLY A 190 1.57 -3.27 19.42
N GLY A 191 0.91 -4.42 19.58
CA GLY A 191 -0.31 -4.55 20.40
C GLY A 191 -1.59 -4.01 19.76
N GLU A 192 -1.48 -3.33 18.60
CA GLU A 192 -2.59 -2.80 17.84
C GLU A 192 -2.97 -3.76 16.70
N ARG A 193 -3.83 -4.75 16.99
CA ARG A 193 -4.56 -5.40 15.90
C ARG A 193 -5.61 -4.43 15.38
N LEU A 194 -5.35 -3.89 14.20
CA LEU A 194 -6.29 -3.09 13.43
C LEU A 194 -7.45 -4.00 12.98
N ASN A 195 -8.43 -4.22 13.86
CA ASN A 195 -9.67 -4.92 13.50
C ASN A 195 -10.37 -4.15 12.38
N ASP A 196 -10.81 -4.88 11.36
CA ASP A 196 -11.40 -4.30 10.17
C ASP A 196 -12.75 -3.62 10.52
N ARG A 197 -12.75 -2.28 10.59
CA ARG A 197 -13.93 -1.50 11.00
C ARG A 197 -15.14 -1.75 10.11
N GLU A 198 -14.94 -2.15 8.85
CA GLU A 198 -16.02 -2.52 7.93
C GLU A 198 -16.66 -3.86 8.34
N VAL A 199 -15.84 -4.86 8.66
CA VAL A 199 -16.33 -6.16 9.18
C VAL A 199 -17.00 -5.96 10.54
N ASP A 200 -16.40 -5.18 11.44
CA ASP A 200 -17.01 -4.85 12.74
C ASP A 200 -18.32 -4.06 12.58
N ALA A 201 -18.39 -3.12 11.62
CA ALA A 201 -19.60 -2.38 11.33
C ALA A 201 -20.67 -3.27 10.70
N GLU A 202 -20.31 -4.21 9.85
CA GLU A 202 -21.22 -5.17 9.24
C GLU A 202 -21.74 -6.19 10.26
N ILE A 203 -20.89 -6.68 11.16
CA ILE A 203 -21.28 -7.50 12.33
C ILE A 203 -22.26 -6.71 13.22
N ARG A 204 -22.00 -5.43 13.50
CA ARG A 204 -22.93 -4.58 14.27
C ARG A 204 -24.24 -4.30 13.55
N ARG A 205 -24.23 -4.19 12.22
CA ARG A 205 -25.45 -4.03 11.40
C ARG A 205 -26.28 -5.30 11.39
N MET A 206 -25.64 -6.46 11.22
CA MET A 206 -26.30 -7.76 11.30
C MET A 206 -26.88 -8.03 12.70
N SER A 207 -26.15 -7.71 13.77
CA SER A 207 -26.65 -7.88 15.15
C SER A 207 -27.84 -6.96 15.46
N ARG A 208 -27.83 -5.70 14.98
CA ARG A 208 -28.96 -4.78 15.10
C ARG A 208 -30.19 -5.26 14.31
N ASN A 209 -30.02 -5.75 13.09
CA ASN A 209 -31.15 -6.25 12.29
C ASN A 209 -31.76 -7.52 12.89
N GLN A 210 -30.95 -8.38 13.50
CA GLN A 210 -31.45 -9.57 14.21
C GLN A 210 -32.30 -9.22 15.45
N SER A 211 -31.98 -8.12 16.15
CA SER A 211 -32.77 -7.63 17.29
C SER A 211 -34.09 -6.96 16.89
N ARG A 212 -34.21 -6.44 15.65
CA ARG A 212 -35.45 -5.84 15.14
C ARG A 212 -36.45 -6.86 14.59
N GLY A 213 -35.98 -7.99 14.07
CA GLY A 213 -36.84 -9.09 13.59
C GLY A 213 -37.56 -9.87 14.70
N SER A 214 -37.12 -9.74 15.96
CA SER A 214 -37.72 -10.42 17.12
C SER A 214 -38.89 -9.65 17.76
N ARG A 215 -39.25 -8.47 17.26
CA ARG A 215 -40.28 -7.61 17.88
C ARG A 215 -41.69 -7.76 17.28
N TRP A 216 -41.86 -8.68 16.33
CA TRP A 216 -43.10 -8.85 15.55
C TRP A 216 -43.65 -10.29 15.53
N ASN A 217 -43.28 -11.14 16.49
CA ASN A 217 -43.89 -12.47 16.68
C ASN A 217 -44.23 -12.72 18.15
#